data_AF-K7P243-F1
#
_entry.id   AF-K7P243-F1
#
_cell.length_a   1.000
_cell.length_b   1.000
_cell.length_c   1.000
_cell.angle_alpha   90.00
_cell.angle_beta   90.00
_cell.angle_gamma   90.00
#
_symmetry.space_group_name_H-M   'P 1'
#
loop_
_entity.id
_entity.type
_entity.pdbx_description
1 polymer ?
#
loop_
_entity_poly.entity_id
_entity_poly.type
_entity_poly.pdbx_seq_one_letter_code
_entity_poly.pdbx_strand_id
1 'polypeptide(L)' 'PLVSVLHLYDVVNTPGVTADISHMDTTAVVRGFVGKEQLEEALVGMDLVIILAGIPRKPGMTRDDL' A
#
# COMPACT_ATOMS: atom_id res chain seq x y z
N PRO A 1 18.37 -6.58 7.59
CA PRO A 1 17.00 -6.52 7.01
C PRO A 1 17.04 -6.04 5.56
N LEU A 2 16.33 -6.71 4.64
CA LEU A 2 16.29 -6.33 3.22
C LEU A 2 15.35 -5.16 2.94
N VAL A 3 14.45 -4.85 3.87
CA VAL A 3 13.54 -3.69 3.83
C VAL A 3 13.77 -2.85 5.08
N SER A 4 14.06 -1.57 4.90
CA SER A 4 14.29 -0.60 5.99
C SER A 4 13.04 0.25 6.28
N VAL A 5 12.34 0.68 5.24
CA VAL A 5 11.11 1.47 5.32
C VAL A 5 10.06 0.81 4.44
N LEU A 6 8.83 0.70 4.96
CA LEU A 6 7.67 0.19 4.24
C LEU A 6 6.57 1.24 4.27
N HIS A 7 6.34 1.89 3.13
CA HIS A 7 5.18 2.75 2.93
C HIS A 7 4.02 1.93 2.38
N LEU A 8 2.87 2.00 3.05
CA LEU A 8 1.61 1.42 2.60
C LEU A 8 0.72 2.55 2.11
N TYR A 9 0.14 2.40 0.93
CA TYR A 9 -0.76 3.37 0.33
C TYR A 9 -2.02 2.67 -0.17
N ASP A 10 -3.16 3.27 0.12
CA ASP A 10 -4.45 2.92 -0.49
C ASP A 10 -5.37 4.15 -0.45
N VAL A 11 -6.44 4.12 -1.23
CA VAL A 11 -7.49 5.14 -1.16
C VAL A 11 -8.32 5.03 0.12
N VAL A 12 -8.38 3.85 0.75
CA VAL A 12 -9.12 3.60 1.99
C VAL A 12 -8.41 2.61 2.92
N ASN A 13 -8.73 2.63 4.21
CA ASN A 13 -8.37 1.61 5.21
C ASN A 13 -6.87 1.40 5.52
N THR A 14 -5.95 2.11 4.86
CA THR A 14 -4.50 2.01 5.12
C THR A 14 -4.09 2.18 6.59
N PRO A 15 -4.70 3.07 7.41
CA PRO A 15 -4.29 3.25 8.81
C PRO A 15 -4.41 1.97 9.64
N GLY A 16 -5.48 1.19 9.45
CA GLY A 16 -5.70 -0.06 10.17
C GLY A 16 -4.68 -1.14 9.77
N VAL A 17 -4.44 -1.28 8.47
CA VAL A 17 -3.44 -2.23 7.93
C VAL A 17 -2.02 -1.88 8.40
N THR A 18 -1.70 -0.58 8.45
CA THR A 18 -0.42 -0.09 8.96
C THR A 18 -0.24 -0.43 10.43
N ALA A 19 -1.27 -0.20 11.25
CA ALA A 19 -1.22 -0.55 12.67
C ALA A 19 -0.97 -2.05 12.86
N ASP A 20 -1.68 -2.90 12.11
CA ASP A 20 -1.51 -4.35 12.17
C ASP A 20 -0.08 -4.79 11.80
N ILE A 21 0.43 -4.33 10.65
CA ILE A 21 1.78 -4.68 10.18
C ILE A 21 2.87 -4.10 11.09
N SER A 22 2.65 -2.93 11.69
CA SER A 22 3.62 -2.28 12.59
C SER A 22 3.90 -3.06 13.87
N HIS A 23 3.03 -4.02 14.24
CA HIS A 23 3.24 -4.88 15.40
C HIS A 23 4.16 -6.08 15.13
N MET A 24 4.51 -6.34 13.87
CA MET A 24 5.45 -7.42 13.55
C MET A 24 6.84 -7.11 14.12
N ASP A 25 7.46 -8.09 14.77
CA ASP A 25 8.82 -7.97 15.34
C ASP A 25 9.89 -7.99 14.24
N THR A 26 9.93 -6.90 13.49
CA THR A 26 10.90 -6.65 12.43
C THR A 26 11.41 -5.22 12.56
N THR A 27 12.60 -4.96 12.02
CA THR A 27 13.22 -3.64 12.14
C THR A 27 12.70 -2.62 11.13
N ALA A 28 11.77 -2.99 10.23
CA ALA A 28 11.29 -2.11 9.19
C ALA A 28 10.36 -1.03 9.78
N VAL A 29 10.58 0.23 9.41
CA VAL A 29 9.69 1.33 9.80
C VAL A 29 8.48 1.34 8.86
N VAL A 30 7.30 1.10 9.41
CA VAL A 30 6.05 1.04 8.63
C VAL A 30 5.31 2.37 8.75
N ARG A 31 4.87 2.93 7.61
CA ARG A 31 4.05 4.14 7.56
C ARG A 31 2.87 3.95 6.61
N GLY A 32 1.73 4.51 6.98
CA GLY A 32 0.49 4.40 6.23
C GLY A 32 0.05 5.73 5.65
N PHE A 33 -0.37 5.72 4.40
CA PHE A 33 -0.86 6.87 3.65
C PHE A 33 -2.23 6.54 3.07
N VAL A 34 -3.19 7.44 3.25
CA VAL A 34 -4.58 7.23 2.85
C VAL A 34 -5.09 8.39 2.02
N GLY A 35 -5.82 8.06 0.96
CA GLY A 35 -6.47 9.05 0.11
C GLY A 35 -5.52 9.66 -0.93
N LYS A 36 -6.09 10.40 -1.88
CA LYS A 36 -5.32 10.90 -3.04
C LYS A 36 -4.29 11.95 -2.64
N GLU A 37 -4.57 12.77 -1.62
CA GLU A 37 -3.67 13.86 -1.22
C GLU A 37 -2.33 13.36 -0.65
N GLN A 38 -2.28 12.13 -0.12
CA GLN A 38 -1.08 11.57 0.52
C GLN A 38 -0.24 10.69 -0.41
N LEU A 39 -0.64 10.51 -1.67
CA LEU A 39 0.07 9.63 -2.61
C LEU A 39 1.49 10.12 -2.87
N GLU A 40 1.70 11.43 -3.01
CA GLU A 40 3.02 11.98 -3.25
C GLU A 40 3.97 11.66 -2.08
N GLU A 41 3.54 11.91 -0.85
CA GLU A 41 4.32 11.62 0.36
C GLU A 41 4.65 10.12 0.49
N ALA A 42 3.73 9.24 0.08
CA ALA A 42 3.97 7.80 0.09
C ALA A 42 5.10 7.37 -0.86
N LEU A 43 5.35 8.12 -1.94
CA LEU A 43 6.32 7.77 -2.98
C LEU A 43 7.68 8.45 -2.79
N VAL A 44 7.74 9.59 -2.10
CA VAL A 44 8.98 10.36 -1.93
C VAL A 44 10.05 9.49 -1.26
N GLY A 45 11.17 9.31 -1.96
CA GLY A 45 12.34 8.58 -1.47
C GLY A 45 12.23 7.06 -1.50
N MET A 46 11.20 6.49 -2.14
CA MET A 46 11.09 5.03 -2.31
C MET A 46 11.97 4.51 -3.45
N ASP A 47 12.80 3.52 -3.16
CA ASP A 47 13.67 2.85 -4.14
C ASP A 47 12.91 1.83 -5.01
N LEU A 48 11.81 1.29 -4.49
CA LEU A 48 10.99 0.26 -5.14
C LEU A 48 9.52 0.53 -4.84
N VAL A 49 8.67 0.42 -5.88
CA VAL A 49 7.22 0.54 -5.76
C VAL A 49 6.57 -0.75 -6.28
N ILE A 50 5.73 -1.36 -5.45
CA ILE A 50 4.92 -2.53 -5.81
C ILE A 50 3.46 -2.07 -5.96
N ILE A 51 2.90 -2.22 -7.17
CA ILE A 51 1.53 -1.78 -7.47
C ILE A 51 0.62 -3.01 -7.56
N LEU A 52 -0.14 -3.25 -6.50
CA LEU A 52 -1.18 -4.28 -6.45
C LEU A 52 -2.60 -3.68 -6.54
N ALA A 53 -2.68 -2.35 -6.69
CA ALA A 53 -3.95 -1.63 -6.80
C ALA A 53 -4.70 -2.06 -8.06
N GLY A 54 -5.99 -2.28 -7.93
CA GLY A 54 -6.85 -2.71 -9.02
C GLY A 54 -8.14 -3.34 -8.50
N ILE A 55 -9.06 -3.61 -9.43
CA ILE A 55 -10.32 -4.26 -9.10
C ILE A 55 -10.18 -5.75 -9.41
N PRO A 56 -10.45 -6.65 -8.45
CA PRO A 56 -10.43 -8.07 -8.73
C PRO A 56 -11.57 -8.42 -9.70
N ARG A 57 -11.29 -9.34 -10.63
CA ARG A 57 -12.31 -9.83 -11.57
C ARG A 57 -13.46 -10.48 -10.83
N LYS A 58 -14.69 -10.04 -11.12
CA LYS A 58 -15.92 -10.64 -10.59
C LYS A 58 -16.64 -11.46 -11.68
N PRO A 59 -17.45 -12.47 -11.31
CA PRO A 59 -18.34 -13.12 -12.28
C PRO A 59 -19.18 -12.10 -13.04
N GLY A 60 -19.24 -12.23 -14.36
CA GLY A 60 -19.94 -11.28 -15.24
C GLY A 60 -19.08 -10.14 -15.79
N MET A 61 -17.85 -9.94 -15.31
CA MET A 61 -16.90 -8.98 -15.92
C MET A 61 -16.22 -9.57 -17.16
N THR A 62 -16.25 -8.79 -18.24
CA THR A 62 -15.48 -9.06 -19.45
C THR A 62 -14.02 -8.69 -19.24
N ARG A 63 -13.17 -8.92 -20.26
CA ARG A 63 -11.76 -8.53 -20.19
C ARG A 63 -11.58 -7.01 -20.28
N ASP A 64 -12.50 -6.31 -20.94
CA ASP A 64 -12.41 -4.85 -21.14
C ASP A 64 -12.90 -4.06 -19.92
N ASP A 65 -13.63 -4.71 -19.00
CA ASP A 65 -14.07 -4.13 -17.73
C ASP A 65 -12.97 -4.14 -16.63
N LEU A 66 -11.79 -4.70 -16.93
CA LEU A 66 -10.61 -4.77 -16.07
C LEU A 66 -9.57 -3.71 -16.48
#